data_AF-A0A347UG98-F1
#
_entry.id   AF-A0A347UG98-F1
#
_cell.length_a   1.000
_cell.length_b   1.000
_cell.length_c   1.000
_cell.angle_alpha   90.00
_cell.angle_beta   90.00
_cell.angle_gamma   90.00
#
_symmetry.space_group_name_H-M   'P 1'
#
loop_
_entity.id
_entity.type
_entity.pdbx_description
1 polymer ?
#
loop_
_entity_poly.entity_id
_entity_poly.type
_entity_poly.pdbx_seq_one_letter_code
_entity_poly.pdbx_strand_id
1 'polypeptide(L)'
;MKLPIVISIIGAISFGQPALSERTNLHSLWQEGDSEAVHTGLLSPSQFEEIGLGLLDRGLRLVDIETAMVNGRRGFAGLFVEGSGGNFFVVGLSLQNMRVRMGDMRNNGLRMIDVEVYRVNGQTRFAAVFGPGRGDNRLVQPISFEDFLERKELMRTRGLRLIDVEPITINGQYRFVGLYSSEASPSVITGFRPRPLFIELRDRMISDGWEMFEFERVINAQGNDVYMGLWRQGDGTSRLSRFRSPAQQLFFTGRQRQDGLIPIDMELKIVPGEEPAPSVEEPAPLVEPELPANPRHIRVLSGANEQRMVIEFQAPDDQPLPITIPASWLASWLPQQDSTILLPDSYCGFNIRNADSIFWQVPGNNAVNDGTFRSGDVTGANDTLGGISFSGPIGACTGMDVPWVFGPPFTVQEETLTPLPNMRLVIEGVSAELRFQGYNAPVEDLFDADELFSDDLESELTAFLELFDEIAEQEGNFDNYCSVVGAYWSAVCAQSQSGACPLPRPNLPVCQIE
;
A
#
# COMPACT_ATOMS: atom_id res chain seq x y z
N MET A 1 6.88 -26.03 33.24
CA MET A 1 6.51 -25.16 34.38
C MET A 1 6.26 -23.78 33.79
N LYS A 2 4.99 -23.40 33.60
CA LYS A 2 4.61 -22.11 33.02
C LYS A 2 4.81 -21.03 34.09
N LEU A 3 5.76 -20.12 33.89
CA LEU A 3 5.95 -18.93 34.73
C LEU A 3 5.04 -17.81 34.17
N PRO A 4 4.23 -17.13 35.00
CA PRO A 4 3.48 -15.96 34.57
C PRO A 4 4.43 -14.74 34.50
N ILE A 5 4.23 -13.88 33.51
CA ILE A 5 5.01 -12.66 33.32
C ILE A 5 4.37 -11.53 34.14
N VAL A 6 5.20 -10.82 34.92
CA VAL A 6 4.84 -9.59 35.64
C VAL A 6 5.36 -8.40 34.83
N ILE A 7 4.45 -7.55 34.34
CA ILE A 7 4.76 -6.26 33.72
C ILE A 7 4.60 -5.17 34.77
N SER A 8 5.64 -4.35 34.98
CA SER A 8 5.54 -3.12 35.77
C SER A 8 5.21 -1.95 34.86
N ILE A 9 3.94 -1.57 34.80
CA ILE A 9 3.49 -0.33 34.13
C ILE A 9 3.44 0.78 35.19
N ILE A 10 4.13 1.91 34.96
CA ILE A 10 3.94 3.15 35.72
C ILE A 10 3.37 4.21 34.77
N GLY A 11 2.08 4.55 34.93
CA GLY A 11 1.52 5.86 34.58
C GLY A 11 0.43 5.93 33.50
N ALA A 12 -0.82 6.12 33.98
CA ALA A 12 -2.03 6.73 33.41
C ALA A 12 -2.48 6.43 31.95
N ILE A 13 -3.62 5.75 31.86
CA ILE A 13 -4.39 5.40 30.66
C ILE A 13 -5.39 6.53 30.35
N SER A 14 -5.53 6.88 29.07
CA SER A 14 -6.63 7.69 28.52
C SER A 14 -7.16 6.99 27.27
N PHE A 15 -8.47 6.74 27.23
CA PHE A 15 -9.19 6.04 26.15
C PHE A 15 -9.65 7.01 25.05
N GLY A 16 -9.63 6.52 23.80
CA GLY A 16 -10.31 7.11 22.63
C GLY A 16 -9.40 7.85 21.63
N GLN A 17 -9.70 7.72 20.33
CA GLN A 17 -9.18 8.40 19.11
C GLN A 17 -8.11 7.66 18.26
N PRO A 18 -8.08 7.90 16.92
CA PRO A 18 -8.03 6.90 15.85
C PRO A 18 -6.66 6.22 15.70
N ALA A 19 -6.69 5.09 15.01
CA ALA A 19 -5.65 4.08 14.97
C ALA A 19 -4.29 4.71 14.64
N LEU A 20 -3.34 4.60 15.57
CA LEU A 20 -1.95 5.02 15.39
C LEU A 20 -1.33 4.50 14.07
N SER A 21 -1.89 3.44 13.48
CA SER A 21 -1.48 2.77 12.23
C SER A 21 -1.70 3.56 10.95
N GLU A 22 -2.70 4.44 10.85
CA GLU A 22 -3.05 5.15 9.59
C GLU A 22 -2.02 6.20 9.18
N ARG A 23 -1.16 6.61 10.12
CA ARG A 23 -0.11 7.62 9.90
C ARG A 23 1.26 7.00 9.68
N THR A 24 1.34 5.68 9.52
CA THR A 24 2.62 4.96 9.49
C THR A 24 2.74 4.13 8.25
N ASN A 25 3.90 4.22 7.60
CA ASN A 25 4.29 3.28 6.56
C ASN A 25 5.47 2.43 7.04
N LEU A 26 5.45 1.16 6.67
CA LEU A 26 6.49 0.18 6.96
C LEU A 26 7.35 -0.08 5.73
N HIS A 27 8.64 -0.32 5.97
CA HIS A 27 9.64 -0.68 4.98
C HIS A 27 10.47 -1.80 5.58
N SER A 28 10.76 -2.87 4.86
CA SER A 28 11.37 -4.06 5.45
C SER A 28 12.52 -4.59 4.62
N LEU A 29 13.43 -5.25 5.31
CA LEU A 29 14.51 -6.04 4.77
C LEU A 29 14.07 -7.51 4.66
N TRP A 30 14.31 -8.10 3.49
CA TRP A 30 13.93 -9.46 3.15
C TRP A 30 15.16 -10.28 2.78
N GLN A 31 15.15 -11.55 3.16
CA GLN A 31 16.12 -12.57 2.78
C GLN A 31 15.40 -13.82 2.28
N GLU A 32 16.14 -14.80 1.75
CA GLU A 32 15.58 -16.10 1.39
C GLU A 32 15.07 -16.83 2.65
N GLY A 33 13.84 -17.35 2.57
CA GLY A 33 13.19 -18.10 3.65
C GLY A 33 11.69 -18.21 3.46
N ASP A 34 11.05 -19.19 4.07
CA ASP A 34 9.64 -19.54 3.86
C ASP A 34 8.79 -19.58 5.15
N SER A 35 9.38 -19.17 6.27
CA SER A 35 8.71 -19.09 7.57
C SER A 35 7.51 -18.15 7.54
N GLU A 36 6.50 -18.44 8.37
CA GLU A 36 5.41 -17.50 8.59
C GLU A 36 5.94 -16.22 9.26
N ALA A 37 5.46 -15.06 8.79
CA ALA A 37 5.78 -13.78 9.39
C ALA A 37 4.56 -12.84 9.36
N VAL A 38 4.46 -11.97 10.35
CA VAL A 38 3.39 -10.99 10.52
C VAL A 38 4.01 -9.65 10.93
N HIS A 39 3.69 -8.60 10.18
CA HIS A 39 3.94 -7.23 10.59
C HIS A 39 2.69 -6.68 11.30
N THR A 40 2.87 -5.90 12.36
CA THR A 40 1.79 -5.09 12.93
C THR A 40 1.92 -3.65 12.46
N GLY A 41 0.82 -2.91 12.43
CA GLY A 41 0.88 -1.44 12.38
C GLY A 41 1.39 -0.84 13.69
N LEU A 42 1.44 0.48 13.75
CA LEU A 42 1.73 1.18 15.00
C LEU A 42 0.54 1.01 15.96
N LEU A 43 0.75 0.30 17.06
CA LEU A 43 -0.26 -0.03 18.06
C LEU A 43 0.01 0.71 19.36
N SER A 44 -1.04 0.99 20.14
CA SER A 44 -0.86 1.45 21.52
C SER A 44 -0.16 0.35 22.35
N PRO A 45 0.48 0.68 23.49
CA PRO A 45 1.15 -0.32 24.31
C PRO A 45 0.26 -1.51 24.70
N SER A 46 -1.00 -1.26 25.05
CA SER A 46 -1.96 -2.32 25.42
C SER A 46 -2.37 -3.18 24.23
N GLN A 47 -2.61 -2.57 23.06
CA GLN A 47 -2.93 -3.33 21.84
C GLN A 47 -1.74 -4.16 21.38
N PHE A 48 -0.53 -3.61 21.43
CA PHE A 48 0.69 -4.31 21.07
C PHE A 48 0.93 -5.53 21.98
N GLU A 49 0.66 -5.38 23.29
CA GLU A 49 0.72 -6.49 24.24
C GLU A 49 -0.30 -7.59 23.92
N GLU A 50 -1.57 -7.22 23.72
CA GLU A 50 -2.65 -8.16 23.43
C GLU A 50 -2.42 -8.94 22.13
N ILE A 51 -2.16 -8.21 21.03
CA ILE A 51 -1.88 -8.80 19.72
C ILE A 51 -0.61 -9.65 19.78
N GLY A 52 0.44 -9.15 20.43
CA GLY A 52 1.70 -9.86 20.62
C GLY A 52 1.49 -11.21 21.32
N LEU A 53 0.72 -11.25 22.41
CA LEU A 53 0.39 -12.50 23.11
C LEU A 53 -0.33 -13.49 22.20
N GLY A 54 -1.30 -13.03 21.41
CA GLY A 54 -2.00 -13.87 20.43
C GLY A 54 -1.05 -14.45 19.37
N LEU A 55 -0.09 -13.68 18.89
CA LEU A 55 0.92 -14.14 17.94
C LEU A 55 1.91 -15.13 18.58
N LEU A 56 2.29 -14.92 19.84
CA LEU A 56 3.12 -15.85 20.61
C LEU A 56 2.46 -17.22 20.76
N ASP A 57 1.15 -17.23 21.06
CA ASP A 57 0.34 -18.45 21.21
C ASP A 57 0.19 -19.20 19.88
N ARG A 58 0.26 -18.49 18.75
CA ARG A 58 0.30 -19.07 17.40
C ARG A 58 1.69 -19.59 16.99
N GLY A 59 2.71 -19.43 17.82
CA GLY A 59 4.07 -19.88 17.50
C GLY A 59 4.90 -18.86 16.73
N LEU A 60 4.51 -17.59 16.69
CA LEU A 60 5.33 -16.51 16.16
C LEU A 60 6.11 -15.85 17.29
N ARG A 61 7.26 -15.23 17.01
CA ARG A 61 8.12 -14.57 17.98
C ARG A 61 8.44 -13.18 17.47
N LEU A 62 8.32 -12.19 18.34
CA LEU A 62 8.76 -10.83 18.03
C LEU A 62 10.27 -10.88 17.79
N VAL A 63 10.71 -10.45 16.61
CA VAL A 63 12.14 -10.41 16.26
C VAL A 63 12.67 -8.99 16.18
N ASP A 64 11.78 -8.04 15.94
CA ASP A 64 12.12 -6.63 15.71
C ASP A 64 10.89 -5.75 16.06
N ILE A 65 11.14 -4.55 16.56
CA ILE A 65 10.15 -3.55 16.99
C ILE A 65 10.50 -2.16 16.50
N GLU A 66 9.46 -1.40 16.20
CA GLU A 66 9.59 0.00 15.82
C GLU A 66 8.78 0.89 16.74
N THR A 67 9.26 2.09 17.06
CA THR A 67 8.50 3.01 17.93
C THR A 67 8.47 4.45 17.48
N ALA A 68 7.25 4.97 17.34
CA ALA A 68 7.02 6.37 16.99
C ALA A 68 6.04 7.07 17.92
N MET A 69 6.10 8.40 17.89
CA MET A 69 5.13 9.29 18.51
C MET A 69 4.17 9.79 17.44
N VAL A 70 2.88 9.52 17.61
CA VAL A 70 1.81 10.06 16.77
C VAL A 70 0.80 10.73 17.69
N ASN A 71 0.46 11.99 17.38
CA ASN A 71 -0.50 12.79 18.16
C ASN A 71 -0.21 12.81 19.68
N GLY A 72 1.07 12.91 20.06
CA GLY A 72 1.49 12.96 21.46
C GLY A 72 1.42 11.62 22.21
N ARG A 73 1.09 10.51 21.53
CA ARG A 73 1.08 9.16 22.10
C ARG A 73 2.16 8.30 21.44
N ARG A 74 2.85 7.48 22.24
CA ARG A 74 3.84 6.51 21.73
C ARG A 74 3.14 5.22 21.37
N GLY A 75 3.44 4.70 20.19
CA GLY A 75 3.04 3.34 19.79
C GLY A 75 4.25 2.46 19.48
N PHE A 76 3.95 1.19 19.20
CA PHE A 76 4.88 0.15 18.82
C PHE A 76 4.35 -0.62 17.63
N ALA A 77 5.18 -0.79 16.61
CA ALA A 77 4.95 -1.75 15.53
C ALA A 77 5.95 -2.90 15.73
N GLY A 78 5.63 -4.08 15.22
CA GLY A 78 6.48 -5.25 15.44
C GLY A 78 6.45 -6.22 14.28
N LEU A 79 7.60 -6.87 14.10
CA LEU A 79 7.78 -7.97 13.18
C LEU A 79 7.83 -9.29 13.96
N PHE A 80 6.85 -10.15 13.70
CA PHE A 80 6.74 -11.46 14.33
C PHE A 80 7.02 -12.55 13.30
N VAL A 81 7.91 -13.48 13.62
CA VAL A 81 8.34 -14.57 12.73
C VAL A 81 8.16 -15.91 13.41
N GLU A 82 7.85 -16.97 12.65
CA GLU A 82 7.73 -18.33 13.15
C GLU A 82 8.95 -18.73 13.98
N GLY A 83 8.70 -19.20 15.19
CA GLY A 83 9.77 -19.49 16.13
C GLY A 83 9.29 -20.15 17.41
N SER A 84 10.25 -20.57 18.23
CA SER A 84 9.96 -21.25 19.49
C SER A 84 10.82 -20.72 20.62
N GLY A 85 10.52 -21.15 21.84
CA GLY A 85 11.18 -20.66 23.06
C GLY A 85 10.56 -19.37 23.61
N GLY A 86 11.18 -18.85 24.66
CA GLY A 86 10.72 -17.64 25.33
C GLY A 86 11.00 -16.39 24.51
N ASN A 87 10.05 -15.47 24.48
CA ASN A 87 10.17 -14.18 23.82
C ASN A 87 9.53 -13.11 24.70
N PHE A 88 10.26 -12.02 24.92
CA PHE A 88 9.91 -11.02 25.91
C PHE A 88 10.15 -9.63 25.36
N PHE A 89 9.16 -8.76 25.51
CA PHE A 89 9.23 -7.35 25.17
C PHE A 89 9.24 -6.52 26.45
N VAL A 90 10.09 -5.50 26.51
CA VAL A 90 10.11 -4.51 27.58
C VAL A 90 10.20 -3.11 27.00
N VAL A 91 9.66 -2.13 27.71
CA VAL A 91 9.58 -0.76 27.20
C VAL A 91 9.76 0.27 28.30
N GLY A 92 10.23 1.47 27.93
CA GLY A 92 10.32 2.62 28.84
C GLY A 92 11.44 2.52 29.88
N LEU A 93 12.43 1.66 29.69
CA LEU A 93 13.51 1.49 30.67
C LEU A 93 14.59 2.56 30.51
N SER A 94 15.19 2.98 31.63
CA SER A 94 16.48 3.69 31.61
C SER A 94 17.60 2.71 31.24
N LEU A 95 18.75 3.20 30.79
CA LEU A 95 19.91 2.35 30.49
C LEU A 95 20.33 1.47 31.67
N GLN A 96 20.29 2.01 32.89
CA GLN A 96 20.62 1.25 34.10
C GLN A 96 19.62 0.12 34.32
N ASN A 97 18.32 0.41 34.23
CA ASN A 97 17.27 -0.59 34.40
C ASN A 97 17.28 -1.63 33.27
N MET A 98 17.61 -1.22 32.05
CA MET A 98 17.79 -2.12 30.92
C MET A 98 18.94 -3.09 31.17
N ARG A 99 20.09 -2.63 31.70
CA ARG A 99 21.20 -3.52 32.06
C ARG A 99 20.85 -4.53 33.15
N VAL A 100 20.04 -4.12 34.14
CA VAL A 100 19.50 -5.05 35.16
C VAL A 100 18.60 -6.09 34.48
N ARG A 101 17.66 -5.65 33.64
CA ARG A 101 16.77 -6.53 32.88
C ARG A 101 17.53 -7.52 32.00
N MET A 102 18.59 -7.09 31.30
CA MET A 102 19.47 -7.98 30.55
C MET A 102 20.12 -9.05 31.44
N GLY A 103 20.46 -8.72 32.69
CA GLY A 103 20.94 -9.68 33.69
C GLY A 103 19.90 -10.73 34.03
N ASP A 104 18.66 -10.30 34.30
CA ASP A 104 17.55 -11.20 34.61
C ASP A 104 17.19 -12.11 33.44
N MET A 105 17.12 -11.57 32.22
CA MET A 105 16.84 -12.33 31.00
C MET A 105 17.94 -13.38 30.74
N ARG A 106 19.20 -13.04 31.01
CA ARG A 106 20.33 -13.97 30.87
C ARG A 106 20.18 -15.22 31.73
N ASN A 107 19.74 -15.04 32.97
CA ASN A 107 19.50 -16.13 33.92
C ASN A 107 18.37 -17.07 33.46
N ASN A 108 17.49 -16.58 32.60
CA ASN A 108 16.39 -17.35 32.01
C ASN A 108 16.72 -17.93 30.63
N GLY A 109 18.00 -17.87 30.20
CA GLY A 109 18.41 -18.39 28.89
C GLY A 109 17.96 -17.52 27.71
N LEU A 110 17.77 -16.23 27.96
CA LEU A 110 17.32 -15.26 26.96
C LEU A 110 18.38 -14.18 26.72
N ARG A 111 18.38 -13.63 25.52
CA ARG A 111 19.31 -12.64 24.99
C ARG A 111 18.54 -11.56 24.27
N MET A 112 19.02 -10.31 24.41
CA MET A 112 18.44 -9.19 23.68
C MET A 112 18.79 -9.41 22.22
N ILE A 113 17.78 -9.34 21.35
CA ILE A 113 17.92 -9.55 19.91
C ILE A 113 17.72 -8.26 19.13
N ASP A 114 16.98 -7.31 19.73
CA ASP A 114 16.64 -6.02 19.14
C ASP A 114 16.42 -4.96 20.25
N VAL A 115 16.67 -3.67 19.98
CA VAL A 115 16.57 -2.56 20.95
C VAL A 115 16.27 -1.18 20.37
N GLU A 116 15.02 -0.76 20.38
CA GLU A 116 14.67 0.66 20.17
C GLU A 116 15.17 1.65 21.22
N VAL A 117 15.58 2.85 20.78
CA VAL A 117 15.95 3.97 21.66
C VAL A 117 15.22 5.28 21.32
N TYR A 118 14.63 5.90 22.35
CA TYR A 118 13.82 7.11 22.17
C TYR A 118 13.92 8.08 23.33
N ARG A 119 13.32 9.27 23.18
CA ARG A 119 13.31 10.34 24.18
C ARG A 119 11.92 10.51 24.78
N VAL A 120 11.85 10.61 26.10
CA VAL A 120 10.66 11.00 26.86
C VAL A 120 11.07 12.09 27.85
N ASN A 121 10.47 13.28 27.75
CA ASN A 121 10.74 14.42 28.63
C ASN A 121 12.23 14.72 28.80
N GLY A 122 12.98 14.71 27.70
CA GLY A 122 14.43 14.96 27.72
C GLY A 122 15.27 13.84 28.35
N GLN A 123 14.71 12.66 28.57
CA GLN A 123 15.43 11.48 29.06
C GLN A 123 15.43 10.36 28.01
N THR A 124 16.55 9.66 27.90
CA THR A 124 16.67 8.51 27.01
C THR A 124 15.99 7.31 27.63
N ARG A 125 15.24 6.59 26.80
CA ARG A 125 14.47 5.40 27.13
C ARG A 125 14.73 4.33 26.07
N PHE A 126 14.58 3.09 26.49
CA PHE A 126 14.82 1.91 25.66
C PHE A 126 13.58 1.03 25.66
N ALA A 127 13.22 0.50 24.50
CA ALA A 127 12.45 -0.72 24.38
C ALA A 127 13.38 -1.83 23.90
N ALA A 128 13.02 -3.09 24.11
CA ALA A 128 13.87 -4.19 23.65
C ALA A 128 13.09 -5.50 23.56
N VAL A 129 13.56 -6.33 22.65
CA VAL A 129 13.08 -7.70 22.45
C VAL A 129 14.15 -8.67 22.94
N PHE A 130 13.71 -9.71 23.63
CA PHE A 130 14.57 -10.80 24.07
C PHE A 130 14.08 -12.13 23.51
N GLY A 131 14.97 -12.91 22.94
CA GLY A 131 14.74 -14.26 22.44
C GLY A 131 15.67 -15.30 23.08
N PRO A 132 15.53 -16.59 22.73
CA PRO A 132 16.42 -17.64 23.23
C PRO A 132 17.89 -17.40 22.85
N GLY A 133 18.81 -17.55 23.80
CA GLY A 133 20.24 -17.43 23.53
C GLY A 133 21.10 -17.69 24.76
N ARG A 134 22.37 -18.06 24.55
CA ARG A 134 23.30 -18.40 25.65
C ARG A 134 24.61 -17.64 25.63
N GLY A 135 24.89 -16.90 24.56
CA GLY A 135 26.09 -16.09 24.39
C GLY A 135 26.21 -14.93 25.37
N ASP A 136 27.18 -14.05 25.16
CA ASP A 136 27.21 -12.75 25.82
C ASP A 136 26.49 -11.71 24.96
N ASN A 137 25.67 -10.85 25.58
CA ASN A 137 25.24 -9.60 24.95
C ASN A 137 25.73 -8.37 25.71
N ARG A 138 25.99 -7.29 24.97
CA ARG A 138 26.36 -5.98 25.53
C ARG A 138 25.61 -4.87 24.81
N LEU A 139 24.98 -4.01 25.60
CA LEU A 139 24.37 -2.76 25.14
C LEU A 139 25.31 -1.58 25.38
N VAL A 140 25.64 -0.87 24.30
CA VAL A 140 26.42 0.37 24.33
C VAL A 140 25.46 1.55 24.45
N GLN A 141 25.82 2.53 25.28
CA GLN A 141 25.02 3.75 25.47
C GLN A 141 25.16 4.69 24.27
N PRO A 142 24.27 5.69 24.11
CA PRO A 142 24.41 6.68 23.03
C PRO A 142 25.76 7.41 23.11
N ILE A 143 26.59 7.28 22.07
CA ILE A 143 27.92 7.91 21.93
C ILE A 143 28.11 8.50 20.51
N SER A 144 29.15 9.31 20.28
CA SER A 144 29.42 9.83 18.93
C SER A 144 29.73 8.70 17.95
N PHE A 145 29.68 8.97 16.66
CA PHE A 145 30.00 7.96 15.64
C PHE A 145 31.47 7.51 15.75
N GLU A 146 32.39 8.43 16.01
CA GLU A 146 33.80 8.13 16.21
C GLU A 146 34.02 7.19 17.41
N ASP A 147 33.44 7.54 18.56
CA ASP A 147 33.50 6.71 19.77
C ASP A 147 32.80 5.36 19.55
N PHE A 148 31.75 5.33 18.74
CA PHE A 148 31.03 4.11 18.37
C PHE A 148 31.92 3.17 17.56
N LEU A 149 32.66 3.66 16.57
CA LEU A 149 33.59 2.84 15.80
C LEU A 149 34.72 2.26 16.67
N GLU A 150 35.27 3.07 17.59
CA GLU A 150 36.25 2.59 18.58
C GLU A 150 35.64 1.52 19.49
N ARG A 151 34.41 1.75 19.97
CA ARG A 151 33.69 0.80 20.81
C ARG A 151 33.39 -0.49 20.08
N LYS A 152 33.03 -0.43 18.80
CA LYS A 152 32.79 -1.59 17.94
C LYS A 152 34.05 -2.44 17.83
N GLU A 153 35.21 -1.84 17.61
CA GLU A 153 36.50 -2.56 17.59
C GLU A 153 36.84 -3.17 18.95
N LEU A 154 36.59 -2.45 20.05
CA LEU A 154 36.76 -3.01 21.39
C LEU A 154 35.85 -4.21 21.66
N MET A 155 34.59 -4.18 21.20
CA MET A 155 33.68 -5.33 21.31
C MET A 155 34.16 -6.50 20.44
N ARG A 156 34.66 -6.22 19.24
CA ARG A 156 35.24 -7.24 18.35
C ARG A 156 36.40 -7.99 19.00
N THR A 157 37.33 -7.28 19.65
CA THR A 157 38.46 -7.90 20.38
C THR A 157 38.02 -8.76 21.57
N ARG A 158 36.80 -8.55 22.07
CA ARG A 158 36.17 -9.35 23.14
C ARG A 158 35.29 -10.49 22.62
N GLY A 159 35.33 -10.77 21.31
CA GLY A 159 34.53 -11.83 20.71
C GLY A 159 33.06 -11.49 20.50
N LEU A 160 32.67 -10.21 20.64
CA LEU A 160 31.31 -9.73 20.41
C LEU A 160 31.22 -9.10 19.01
N ARG A 161 30.05 -9.16 18.38
CA ARG A 161 29.73 -8.57 17.07
C ARG A 161 28.46 -7.75 17.15
N LEU A 162 28.41 -6.65 16.39
CA LEU A 162 27.26 -5.77 16.34
C LEU A 162 26.11 -6.50 15.63
N ILE A 163 24.94 -6.51 16.25
CA ILE A 163 23.72 -7.15 15.73
C ILE A 163 22.59 -6.16 15.47
N ASP A 164 22.55 -5.02 16.16
CA ASP A 164 21.64 -3.91 15.84
C ASP A 164 22.29 -2.58 16.25
N VAL A 165 21.86 -1.46 15.64
CA VAL A 165 22.52 -0.16 15.77
C VAL A 165 21.61 1.06 15.73
N GLU A 166 20.90 1.33 16.82
CA GLU A 166 20.08 2.54 16.85
C GLU A 166 20.80 3.92 16.79
N PRO A 167 20.49 4.76 15.80
CA PRO A 167 20.84 6.17 15.77
C PRO A 167 19.77 7.07 16.42
N ILE A 168 20.17 7.88 17.39
CA ILE A 168 19.29 8.83 18.10
C ILE A 168 19.80 10.26 18.09
N THR A 169 18.91 11.21 17.83
CA THR A 169 19.24 12.64 17.90
C THR A 169 19.24 13.14 19.35
N ILE A 170 20.40 13.59 19.82
CA ILE A 170 20.58 14.23 21.13
C ILE A 170 21.26 15.58 20.90
N ASN A 171 20.58 16.67 21.31
CA ASN A 171 21.07 18.04 21.13
C ASN A 171 21.46 18.37 19.67
N GLY A 172 20.65 17.91 18.71
CA GLY A 172 20.87 18.14 17.28
C GLY A 172 22.00 17.33 16.65
N GLN A 173 22.56 16.35 17.36
CA GLN A 173 23.59 15.46 16.83
C GLN A 173 23.17 14.00 16.96
N TYR A 174 23.50 13.18 15.97
CA TYR A 174 23.36 11.74 16.09
C TYR A 174 24.27 11.20 17.20
N ARG A 175 23.72 10.25 17.94
CA ARG A 175 24.40 9.38 18.88
C ARG A 175 23.99 7.96 18.56
N PHE A 176 24.91 7.03 18.69
CA PHE A 176 24.70 5.64 18.30
C PHE A 176 24.67 4.78 19.55
N VAL A 177 23.60 4.01 19.69
CA VAL A 177 23.51 2.85 20.55
C VAL A 177 23.93 1.65 19.72
N GLY A 178 24.36 0.58 20.37
CA GLY A 178 24.65 -0.65 19.64
C GLY A 178 24.49 -1.84 20.53
N LEU A 179 23.84 -2.86 19.97
CA LEU A 179 23.66 -4.15 20.58
C LEU A 179 24.68 -5.13 20.01
N TYR A 180 25.42 -5.78 20.90
CA TYR A 180 26.47 -6.72 20.50
C TYR A 180 26.19 -8.11 21.06
N SER A 181 26.47 -9.15 20.27
CA SER A 181 26.33 -10.55 20.64
C SER A 181 27.60 -11.36 20.35
N SER A 182 27.90 -12.35 21.20
CA SER A 182 29.00 -13.31 20.95
C SER A 182 28.59 -14.48 20.07
N GLU A 183 27.29 -14.61 19.78
CA GLU A 183 26.72 -15.66 18.92
C GLU A 183 26.61 -15.20 17.46
N ALA A 184 26.88 -13.92 17.20
CA ALA A 184 26.73 -13.34 15.87
C ALA A 184 28.00 -13.45 15.02
N SER A 185 27.79 -13.53 13.71
CA SER A 185 28.83 -13.51 12.68
C SER A 185 29.54 -12.15 12.64
N PRO A 186 30.80 -12.10 12.15
CA PRO A 186 31.45 -10.83 11.83
C PRO A 186 30.59 -9.95 10.92
N SER A 187 30.46 -8.68 11.30
CA SER A 187 29.66 -7.70 10.58
C SER A 187 30.43 -6.40 10.33
N VAL A 188 30.04 -5.68 9.30
CA VAL A 188 30.49 -4.31 8.98
C VAL A 188 29.28 -3.37 8.96
N ILE A 189 29.52 -2.11 9.32
CA ILE A 189 28.53 -1.04 9.29
C ILE A 189 28.88 -0.05 8.18
N THR A 190 27.87 0.43 7.45
CA THR A 190 28.03 1.45 6.41
C THR A 190 27.44 2.79 6.86
N GLY A 191 28.00 3.93 6.43
CA GLY A 191 27.45 5.25 6.79
C GLY A 191 26.09 5.58 6.16
N PHE A 192 25.47 6.69 6.61
CA PHE A 192 24.19 7.16 6.10
C PHE A 192 24.24 7.57 4.61
N ARG A 193 23.22 7.17 3.85
CA ARG A 193 23.05 7.50 2.43
C ARG A 193 21.58 7.74 2.09
N PRO A 194 21.26 8.67 1.17
CA PRO A 194 19.93 8.73 0.55
C PRO A 194 19.57 7.41 -0.12
N ARG A 195 18.27 7.14 -0.25
CA ARG A 195 17.76 5.87 -0.75
C ARG A 195 18.41 5.37 -2.06
N PRO A 196 18.56 6.17 -3.13
CA PRO A 196 19.16 5.69 -4.38
C PRO A 196 20.60 5.19 -4.19
N LEU A 197 21.41 5.95 -3.44
CA LEU A 197 22.80 5.59 -3.15
C LEU A 197 22.91 4.40 -2.18
N PHE A 198 21.93 4.21 -1.30
CA PHE A 198 21.87 3.04 -0.43
C PHE A 198 21.54 1.77 -1.22
N ILE A 199 20.66 1.86 -2.23
CA ILE A 199 20.38 0.76 -3.16
C ILE A 199 21.61 0.39 -3.99
N GLU A 200 22.30 1.37 -4.58
CA GLU A 200 23.54 1.11 -5.32
C GLU A 200 24.61 0.45 -4.44
N LEU A 201 24.73 0.89 -3.19
CA LEU A 201 25.64 0.26 -2.22
C LEU A 201 25.25 -1.19 -1.95
N ARG A 202 23.97 -1.46 -1.70
CA ARG A 202 23.48 -2.81 -1.45
C ARG A 202 23.80 -3.75 -2.61
N ASP A 203 23.46 -3.34 -3.81
CA ASP A 203 23.62 -4.21 -4.99
C ASP A 203 25.11 -4.52 -5.24
N ARG A 204 26.00 -3.55 -4.96
CA ARG A 204 27.45 -3.77 -4.94
C ARG A 204 27.90 -4.72 -3.83
N MET A 205 27.44 -4.50 -2.60
CA MET A 205 27.78 -5.34 -1.45
C MET A 205 27.36 -6.80 -1.70
N ILE A 206 26.17 -7.03 -2.24
CA ILE A 206 25.69 -8.36 -2.66
C ILE A 206 26.62 -8.96 -3.72
N SER A 207 26.99 -8.20 -4.76
CA SER A 207 27.94 -8.65 -5.78
C SER A 207 29.32 -9.00 -5.21
N ASP A 208 29.71 -8.40 -4.09
CA ASP A 208 30.98 -8.63 -3.40
C ASP A 208 30.89 -9.75 -2.33
N GLY A 209 29.75 -10.45 -2.24
CA GLY A 209 29.54 -11.55 -1.27
C GLY A 209 29.20 -11.08 0.13
N TRP A 210 28.44 -9.99 0.25
CA TRP A 210 27.88 -9.48 1.49
C TRP A 210 26.36 -9.52 1.49
N GLU A 211 25.82 -9.90 2.63
CA GLU A 211 24.39 -9.94 2.91
C GLU A 211 24.06 -8.88 3.98
N MET A 212 23.09 -8.02 3.70
CA MET A 212 22.52 -7.10 4.69
C MET A 212 21.58 -7.87 5.60
N PHE A 213 21.69 -7.64 6.92
CA PHE A 213 20.84 -8.28 7.91
C PHE A 213 20.16 -7.30 8.88
N GLU A 214 20.45 -6.01 8.74
CA GLU A 214 19.94 -4.93 9.58
C GLU A 214 20.06 -3.62 8.79
N PHE A 215 19.09 -2.72 8.87
CA PHE A 215 19.19 -1.39 8.30
C PHE A 215 18.42 -0.34 9.09
N GLU A 216 19.07 0.81 9.28
CA GLU A 216 18.48 1.92 10.03
C GLU A 216 18.00 3.01 9.09
N ARG A 217 16.87 3.65 9.41
CA ARG A 217 16.37 4.86 8.77
C ARG A 217 16.32 6.04 9.74
N VAL A 218 16.93 7.15 9.33
CA VAL A 218 16.75 8.44 10.03
C VAL A 218 16.42 9.60 9.10
N ILE A 219 15.84 10.65 9.68
CA ILE A 219 15.68 11.94 9.04
C ILE A 219 16.94 12.78 9.26
N ASN A 220 17.62 13.17 8.18
CA ASN A 220 18.79 14.04 8.23
C ASN A 220 18.44 15.51 8.51
N ALA A 221 19.46 16.35 8.69
CA ALA A 221 19.27 17.78 8.96
C ALA A 221 18.51 18.55 7.86
N GLN A 222 18.42 18.00 6.65
CA GLN A 222 17.66 18.56 5.53
C GLN A 222 16.23 18.01 5.45
N GLY A 223 15.79 17.19 6.41
CA GLY A 223 14.46 16.59 6.41
C GLY A 223 14.32 15.36 5.51
N ASN A 224 15.42 14.82 4.98
CA ASN A 224 15.39 13.69 4.05
C ASN A 224 15.68 12.36 4.75
N ASP A 225 15.03 11.30 4.26
CA ASP A 225 15.32 9.92 4.63
C ASP A 225 16.76 9.54 4.24
N VAL A 226 17.55 9.10 5.21
CA VAL A 226 18.88 8.51 4.99
C VAL A 226 19.01 7.19 5.74
N TYR A 227 19.78 6.28 5.15
CA TYR A 227 19.83 4.88 5.56
C TYR A 227 21.26 4.44 5.85
N MET A 228 21.44 3.59 6.86
CA MET A 228 22.64 2.78 7.05
C MET A 228 22.28 1.30 7.14
N GLY A 229 23.28 0.43 7.08
CA GLY A 229 23.05 -1.00 7.13
C GLY A 229 24.18 -1.73 7.80
N LEU A 230 23.86 -2.87 8.40
CA LEU A 230 24.83 -3.87 8.85
C LEU A 230 24.86 -5.05 7.89
N TRP A 231 26.09 -5.47 7.61
CA TRP A 231 26.37 -6.46 6.59
C TRP A 231 27.23 -7.56 7.17
N ARG A 232 26.96 -8.80 6.81
CA ARG A 232 27.79 -9.97 7.11
C ARG A 232 28.23 -10.62 5.81
N GLN A 233 29.31 -11.40 5.86
CA GLN A 233 29.73 -12.16 4.69
C GLN A 233 28.70 -13.26 4.41
N GLY A 234 28.23 -13.35 3.16
CA GLY A 234 27.18 -14.27 2.75
C GLY A 234 26.82 -14.05 1.28
N ASP A 235 26.31 -15.09 0.64
CA ASP A 235 25.82 -15.09 -0.74
C ASP A 235 24.30 -14.86 -0.84
N GLY A 236 23.64 -14.58 0.30
CA GLY A 236 22.20 -14.33 0.38
C GLY A 236 21.78 -13.05 -0.34
N THR A 237 20.60 -13.10 -0.97
CA THR A 237 20.01 -11.91 -1.59
C THR A 237 19.24 -11.10 -0.53
N SER A 238 19.75 -9.91 -0.20
CA SER A 238 19.02 -8.95 0.63
C SER A 238 18.16 -8.04 -0.24
N ARG A 239 16.87 -7.91 0.07
CA ARG A 239 15.94 -7.02 -0.66
C ARG A 239 15.31 -6.01 0.28
N LEU A 240 15.10 -4.79 -0.20
CA LEU A 240 14.41 -3.74 0.54
C LEU A 240 13.06 -3.45 -0.12
N SER A 241 11.98 -3.46 0.66
CA SER A 241 10.65 -3.12 0.15
C SER A 241 10.50 -1.62 -0.16
N ARG A 242 9.35 -1.20 -0.69
CA ARG A 242 8.94 0.21 -0.65
C ARG A 242 8.09 0.43 0.60
N PHE A 243 7.98 1.68 1.02
CA PHE A 243 7.04 2.07 2.08
C PHE A 243 5.62 1.67 1.70
N ARG A 244 4.89 1.09 2.65
CA ARG A 244 3.50 0.66 2.52
C ARG A 244 2.75 0.94 3.81
N SER A 245 1.45 1.18 3.73
CA SER A 245 0.61 1.17 4.93
C SER A 245 0.70 -0.19 5.64
N PRO A 246 0.35 -0.31 6.92
CA PRO A 246 0.47 -1.58 7.63
C PRO A 246 -0.41 -2.68 7.02
N ALA A 247 -1.59 -2.32 6.52
CA ALA A 247 -2.48 -3.24 5.81
C ALA A 247 -1.83 -3.74 4.51
N GLN A 248 -1.31 -2.83 3.68
CA GLN A 248 -0.58 -3.19 2.46
C GLN A 248 0.66 -4.05 2.76
N GLN A 249 1.37 -3.76 3.86
CA GLN A 249 2.54 -4.53 4.29
C GLN A 249 2.16 -5.96 4.71
N LEU A 250 1.02 -6.15 5.37
CA LEU A 250 0.52 -7.48 5.74
C LEU A 250 0.30 -8.37 4.50
N PHE A 251 -0.41 -7.85 3.48
CA PHE A 251 -0.61 -8.58 2.21
C PHE A 251 0.69 -8.79 1.44
N PHE A 252 1.56 -7.78 1.42
CA PHE A 252 2.87 -7.89 0.79
C PHE A 252 3.71 -9.00 1.43
N THR A 253 3.66 -9.14 2.76
CA THR A 253 4.34 -10.21 3.49
C THR A 253 3.87 -11.59 3.08
N GLY A 254 2.55 -11.78 2.94
CA GLY A 254 1.99 -13.03 2.45
C GLY A 254 2.47 -13.38 1.04
N ARG A 255 2.59 -12.39 0.14
CA ARG A 255 3.10 -12.58 -1.22
C ARG A 255 4.58 -12.90 -1.26
N GLN A 256 5.42 -12.15 -0.53
CA GLN A 256 6.87 -12.41 -0.46
C GLN A 256 7.18 -13.81 0.07
N ARG A 257 6.40 -14.31 1.04
CA ARG A 257 6.53 -15.70 1.51
C ARG A 257 6.31 -16.72 0.39
N GLN A 258 5.33 -16.51 -0.49
CA GLN A 258 5.09 -17.38 -1.65
C GLN A 258 6.27 -17.39 -2.63
N ASP A 259 7.02 -16.28 -2.67
CA ASP A 259 8.25 -16.14 -3.46
C ASP A 259 9.49 -16.70 -2.74
N GLY A 260 9.33 -17.34 -1.58
CA GLY A 260 10.44 -17.89 -0.78
C GLY A 260 11.27 -16.81 -0.09
N LEU A 261 10.64 -15.71 0.31
CA LEU A 261 11.27 -14.62 1.05
C LEU A 261 10.66 -14.43 2.44
N ILE A 262 11.52 -14.12 3.41
CA ILE A 262 11.17 -13.84 4.80
C ILE A 262 11.63 -12.43 5.18
N PRO A 263 10.80 -11.63 5.88
CA PRO A 263 11.24 -10.38 6.47
C PRO A 263 12.11 -10.66 7.68
N ILE A 264 13.21 -9.94 7.83
CA ILE A 264 14.14 -10.12 8.95
C ILE A 264 14.25 -8.88 9.84
N ASP A 265 13.82 -7.73 9.33
CA ASP A 265 13.98 -6.42 9.93
C ASP A 265 13.03 -5.43 9.22
N MET A 266 12.51 -4.43 9.93
CA MET A 266 11.55 -3.45 9.47
C MET A 266 11.75 -2.06 10.09
N GLU A 267 11.35 -1.07 9.31
CA GLU A 267 11.56 0.34 9.57
C GLU A 267 10.28 1.15 9.39
N LEU A 268 10.09 2.14 10.25
CA LEU A 268 8.86 2.90 10.31
C LEU A 268 9.02 4.35 9.83
N LYS A 269 8.09 4.79 8.98
CA LYS A 269 7.95 6.19 8.55
C LYS A 269 6.61 6.75 8.98
N ILE A 270 6.65 7.88 9.69
CA ILE A 270 5.46 8.69 9.90
C ILE A 270 5.16 9.47 8.63
N VAL A 271 3.98 9.24 8.07
CA VAL A 271 3.42 10.05 6.98
C VAL A 271 2.75 11.27 7.63
N PRO A 272 3.09 12.49 7.21
CA PRO A 272 2.35 13.67 7.64
C PRO A 272 0.89 13.49 7.23
N GLY A 273 -0.03 13.46 8.20
CA GLY A 273 -1.44 13.64 7.89
C GLY A 273 -1.70 15.13 7.66
N GLU A 274 -2.71 15.48 6.85
CA GLU A 274 -3.28 16.82 6.93
C GLU A 274 -3.71 17.08 8.39
N GLU A 275 -3.35 18.24 8.91
CA GLU A 275 -3.75 18.65 10.26
C GLU A 275 -5.28 18.81 10.26
N PRO A 276 -6.03 18.10 11.12
CA PRO A 276 -7.46 18.33 11.22
C PRO A 276 -7.67 19.78 11.67
N ALA A 277 -8.53 20.51 10.96
CA ALA A 277 -8.95 21.85 11.35
C ALA A 277 -9.42 21.83 12.82
N PRO A 278 -9.13 22.87 13.62
CA PRO A 278 -9.42 22.87 15.04
C PRO A 278 -10.91 22.68 15.30
N SER A 279 -11.18 21.81 16.27
CA SER A 279 -12.49 21.29 16.69
C SER A 279 -13.58 22.35 16.87
N VAL A 280 -14.76 22.09 16.29
CA VAL A 280 -16.05 22.48 16.87
C VAL A 280 -16.97 21.25 16.90
N GLU A 281 -17.30 20.85 18.14
CA GLU A 281 -18.39 20.02 18.71
C GLU A 281 -19.17 18.96 17.90
N GLU A 282 -19.25 17.77 18.55
CA GLU A 282 -20.09 16.56 18.39
C GLU A 282 -20.33 15.94 17.00
N PRO A 283 -20.16 14.60 16.83
CA PRO A 283 -20.30 13.96 15.53
C PRO A 283 -21.78 13.95 15.08
N ALA A 284 -22.01 14.53 13.92
CA ALA A 284 -23.20 14.31 13.11
C ALA A 284 -23.29 12.82 12.68
N PRO A 285 -24.49 12.30 12.38
CA PRO A 285 -24.65 10.92 11.90
C PRO A 285 -23.74 10.65 10.70
N LEU A 286 -23.22 9.41 10.62
CA LEU A 286 -22.34 8.90 9.57
C LEU A 286 -22.80 9.42 8.20
N VAL A 287 -21.99 10.29 7.61
CA VAL A 287 -22.18 10.76 6.24
C VAL A 287 -21.52 9.71 5.36
N GLU A 288 -22.31 9.04 4.52
CA GLU A 288 -21.78 8.16 3.48
C GLU A 288 -20.76 8.96 2.66
N PRO A 289 -19.54 8.43 2.42
CA PRO A 289 -18.56 9.14 1.61
C PRO A 289 -19.14 9.38 0.22
N GLU A 290 -19.25 10.66 -0.18
CA GLU A 290 -19.71 11.04 -1.51
C GLU A 290 -18.57 10.76 -2.50
N LEU A 291 -18.71 9.70 -3.30
CA LEU A 291 -17.79 9.45 -4.42
C LEU A 291 -17.86 10.65 -5.40
N PRO A 292 -16.74 11.00 -6.05
CA PRO A 292 -16.70 12.12 -6.98
C PRO A 292 -17.65 11.89 -8.15
N ALA A 293 -18.53 12.86 -8.39
CA ALA A 293 -19.45 12.81 -9.52
C ALA A 293 -18.68 12.78 -10.86
N ASN A 294 -19.23 12.04 -11.84
CA ASN A 294 -18.71 12.05 -13.21
C ASN A 294 -18.54 13.48 -13.74
N PRO A 295 -17.51 13.72 -14.57
CA PRO A 295 -17.32 15.02 -15.20
C PRO A 295 -18.58 15.48 -15.94
N ARG A 296 -19.05 16.70 -15.69
CA ARG A 296 -20.32 17.23 -16.23
C ARG A 296 -20.41 17.25 -17.77
N HIS A 297 -19.27 17.18 -18.45
CA HIS A 297 -19.19 17.12 -19.91
C HIS A 297 -19.46 15.71 -20.44
N ILE A 298 -19.45 14.68 -19.60
CA ILE A 298 -19.79 13.30 -19.93
C ILE A 298 -21.21 13.01 -19.47
N ARG A 299 -22.02 12.45 -20.36
CA ARG A 299 -23.38 12.01 -20.08
C ARG A 299 -23.49 10.52 -20.29
N VAL A 300 -23.78 9.79 -19.22
CA VAL A 300 -24.11 8.35 -19.30
C VAL A 300 -25.62 8.22 -19.49
N LEU A 301 -26.00 7.49 -20.53
CA LEU A 301 -27.37 7.34 -21.01
C LEU A 301 -27.93 5.96 -20.63
N SER A 302 -28.97 5.95 -19.80
CA SER A 302 -29.59 4.74 -19.26
C SER A 302 -30.89 4.40 -19.99
N GLY A 303 -30.80 3.46 -20.95
CA GLY A 303 -31.96 2.91 -21.64
C GLY A 303 -31.59 1.88 -22.71
N ALA A 304 -32.38 0.80 -22.82
CA ALA A 304 -32.11 -0.29 -23.78
C ALA A 304 -32.09 0.17 -25.26
N ASN A 305 -32.68 1.33 -25.56
CA ASN A 305 -32.74 1.92 -26.91
C ASN A 305 -31.61 2.92 -27.18
N GLU A 306 -30.75 3.21 -26.20
CA GLU A 306 -29.66 4.16 -26.33
C GLU A 306 -28.39 3.41 -26.72
N GLN A 307 -28.22 3.13 -28.01
CA GLN A 307 -27.13 2.33 -28.56
C GLN A 307 -26.13 3.18 -29.34
N ARG A 308 -25.90 4.42 -28.88
CA ARG A 308 -25.03 5.38 -29.57
C ARG A 308 -24.14 6.16 -28.62
N MET A 309 -22.84 6.16 -28.91
CA MET A 309 -21.87 7.07 -28.32
C MET A 309 -21.69 8.30 -29.22
N VAL A 310 -21.61 9.49 -28.63
CA VAL A 310 -21.43 10.75 -29.36
C VAL A 310 -20.31 11.57 -28.74
N ILE A 311 -19.41 12.10 -29.56
CA ILE A 311 -18.40 13.10 -29.17
C ILE A 311 -18.63 14.35 -30.00
N GLU A 312 -18.88 15.48 -29.34
CA GLU A 312 -19.03 16.79 -29.99
C GLU A 312 -17.68 17.49 -29.97
N PHE A 313 -17.07 17.74 -31.15
CA PHE A 313 -15.79 18.45 -31.28
C PHE A 313 -15.95 19.98 -31.23
N GLN A 314 -16.89 20.43 -30.41
CA GLN A 314 -17.14 21.83 -30.13
C GLN A 314 -17.58 21.98 -28.68
N ALA A 315 -16.89 22.86 -27.94
CA ALA A 315 -17.26 23.28 -26.61
C ALA A 315 -17.21 24.82 -26.52
N PRO A 316 -17.97 25.45 -25.59
CA PRO A 316 -17.74 26.84 -25.23
C PRO A 316 -16.28 27.05 -24.79
N ASP A 317 -15.68 28.20 -25.10
CA ASP A 317 -14.25 28.50 -24.87
C ASP A 317 -13.75 27.98 -23.50
N ASP A 318 -12.61 27.28 -23.51
CA ASP A 318 -11.93 26.65 -22.36
C ASP A 318 -12.71 25.51 -21.64
N GLN A 319 -13.78 24.96 -22.20
CA GLN A 319 -14.49 23.79 -21.64
C GLN A 319 -14.12 22.45 -22.30
N PRO A 320 -14.15 21.33 -21.55
CA PRO A 320 -13.99 19.98 -22.12
C PRO A 320 -15.09 19.64 -23.14
N LEU A 321 -14.76 18.77 -24.09
CA LEU A 321 -15.71 18.35 -25.13
C LEU A 321 -16.89 17.55 -24.55
N PRO A 322 -18.13 17.81 -25.00
CA PRO A 322 -19.27 16.98 -24.62
C PRO A 322 -19.14 15.54 -25.16
N ILE A 323 -19.33 14.56 -24.28
CA ILE A 323 -19.30 13.13 -24.61
C ILE A 323 -20.59 12.48 -24.08
N THR A 324 -21.20 11.63 -24.89
CA THR A 324 -22.38 10.83 -24.51
C THR A 324 -22.03 9.36 -24.65
N ILE A 325 -22.27 8.56 -23.60
CA ILE A 325 -21.91 7.13 -23.53
C ILE A 325 -23.15 6.31 -23.13
N PRO A 326 -23.51 5.26 -23.88
CA PRO A 326 -24.49 4.28 -23.44
C PRO A 326 -24.06 3.54 -22.17
N ALA A 327 -24.92 3.49 -21.16
CA ALA A 327 -24.65 2.71 -19.95
C ALA A 327 -24.46 1.22 -20.26
N SER A 328 -25.15 0.69 -21.28
CA SER A 328 -25.04 -0.71 -21.71
C SER A 328 -23.68 -1.09 -22.26
N TRP A 329 -22.86 -0.10 -22.66
CA TRP A 329 -21.51 -0.36 -23.19
C TRP A 329 -20.46 -0.38 -22.08
N LEU A 330 -20.79 0.10 -20.88
CA LEU A 330 -19.87 0.17 -19.76
C LEU A 330 -19.81 -1.18 -19.04
N ALA A 331 -18.61 -1.49 -18.53
CA ALA A 331 -18.41 -2.74 -17.82
C ALA A 331 -19.21 -2.78 -16.50
N SER A 332 -19.82 -3.93 -16.23
CA SER A 332 -20.70 -4.11 -15.06
C SER A 332 -19.97 -4.05 -13.71
N TRP A 333 -18.64 -4.16 -13.72
CA TRP A 333 -17.81 -4.07 -12.51
C TRP A 333 -17.46 -2.63 -12.12
N LEU A 334 -17.80 -1.62 -12.94
CA LEU A 334 -17.60 -0.22 -12.57
C LEU A 334 -18.48 0.16 -11.37
N PRO A 335 -17.94 0.95 -10.41
CA PRO A 335 -18.68 1.35 -9.23
C PRO A 335 -19.89 2.23 -9.59
N GLN A 336 -20.90 2.24 -8.73
CA GLN A 336 -22.12 3.02 -8.92
C GLN A 336 -22.44 3.82 -7.66
N GLN A 337 -22.90 5.05 -7.84
CA GLN A 337 -23.45 5.90 -6.78
C GLN A 337 -24.77 6.50 -7.27
N ASP A 338 -25.84 6.40 -6.46
CA ASP A 338 -27.17 6.89 -6.82
C ASP A 338 -27.68 6.42 -8.20
N SER A 339 -27.46 5.14 -8.52
CA SER A 339 -27.80 4.53 -9.84
C SER A 339 -27.04 5.13 -11.04
N THR A 340 -26.01 5.94 -10.79
CA THR A 340 -25.10 6.48 -11.79
C THR A 340 -23.84 5.65 -11.81
N ILE A 341 -23.45 5.14 -12.98
CA ILE A 341 -22.17 4.44 -13.17
C ILE A 341 -21.05 5.47 -13.08
N LEU A 342 -20.11 5.27 -12.17
CA LEU A 342 -18.93 6.12 -12.03
C LEU A 342 -17.89 5.73 -13.08
N LEU A 343 -17.38 6.75 -13.77
CA LEU A 343 -16.41 6.59 -14.83
C LEU A 343 -14.98 6.73 -14.27
N PRO A 344 -14.04 5.91 -14.77
CA PRO A 344 -12.59 6.11 -14.60
C PRO A 344 -12.18 7.55 -14.86
N ASP A 345 -11.20 8.06 -14.12
CA ASP A 345 -10.67 9.43 -14.28
C ASP A 345 -9.29 9.47 -14.95
N SER A 346 -8.61 8.33 -15.08
CA SER A 346 -7.21 8.23 -15.51
C SER A 346 -7.04 7.81 -16.98
N TYR A 347 -8.02 8.11 -17.85
CA TYR A 347 -7.99 7.72 -19.26
C TYR A 347 -7.66 8.87 -20.23
N CYS A 348 -7.13 8.52 -21.41
CA CYS A 348 -6.82 9.46 -22.50
C CYS A 348 -7.37 9.00 -23.86
N GLY A 349 -8.12 7.91 -23.89
CA GLY A 349 -8.66 7.30 -25.10
C GLY A 349 -9.73 6.27 -24.82
N PHE A 350 -10.38 5.79 -25.89
CA PHE A 350 -11.39 4.74 -25.83
C PHE A 350 -11.10 3.65 -26.86
N ASN A 351 -11.47 2.41 -26.50
CA ASN A 351 -11.59 1.29 -27.42
C ASN A 351 -13.03 0.78 -27.40
N ILE A 352 -13.72 0.80 -28.54
CA ILE A 352 -15.09 0.31 -28.67
C ILE A 352 -15.13 -0.99 -29.46
N ARG A 353 -15.48 -2.09 -28.81
CA ARG A 353 -15.67 -3.40 -29.44
C ARG A 353 -17.11 -3.62 -29.88
N ASN A 354 -17.32 -4.49 -30.86
CA ASN A 354 -18.63 -4.90 -31.38
C ASN A 354 -19.54 -3.73 -31.80
N ALA A 355 -18.95 -2.65 -32.32
CA ALA A 355 -19.72 -1.54 -32.88
C ALA A 355 -20.25 -1.91 -34.27
N ASP A 356 -21.46 -1.47 -34.58
CA ASP A 356 -22.13 -1.71 -35.85
C ASP A 356 -21.71 -0.68 -36.91
N SER A 357 -21.56 0.59 -36.51
CA SER A 357 -21.23 1.67 -37.45
C SER A 357 -20.55 2.88 -36.80
N ILE A 358 -19.91 3.68 -37.64
CA ILE A 358 -19.27 4.95 -37.29
C ILE A 358 -19.68 6.05 -38.29
N PHE A 359 -20.01 7.24 -37.79
CA PHE A 359 -20.39 8.38 -38.61
C PHE A 359 -19.72 9.66 -38.11
N TRP A 360 -19.03 10.33 -39.04
CA TRP A 360 -18.56 11.69 -38.89
C TRP A 360 -19.65 12.64 -39.40
N GLN A 361 -20.08 13.63 -38.62
CA GLN A 361 -21.19 14.52 -38.99
C GLN A 361 -20.85 15.99 -38.77
N VAL A 362 -21.45 16.86 -39.58
CA VAL A 362 -21.38 18.33 -39.45
C VAL A 362 -22.81 18.88 -39.59
N PRO A 363 -23.11 20.10 -39.11
CA PRO A 363 -24.46 20.65 -39.16
C PRO A 363 -25.03 20.65 -40.58
N GLY A 364 -26.19 20.01 -40.76
CA GLY A 364 -26.87 19.90 -42.06
C GLY A 364 -26.43 18.73 -42.95
N ASN A 365 -25.49 17.88 -42.51
CA ASN A 365 -25.10 16.66 -43.24
C ASN A 365 -25.10 15.42 -42.33
N ASN A 366 -25.71 14.33 -42.81
CA ASN A 366 -25.87 13.07 -42.07
C ASN A 366 -24.61 12.21 -42.03
N ALA A 367 -23.65 12.41 -42.96
CA ALA A 367 -22.36 11.73 -42.94
C ALA A 367 -21.31 12.51 -43.77
N VAL A 368 -20.11 12.64 -43.22
CA VAL A 368 -18.94 13.19 -43.88
C VAL A 368 -18.08 12.04 -44.37
N ASN A 369 -17.89 11.99 -45.69
CA ASN A 369 -16.97 11.09 -46.38
C ASN A 369 -16.08 11.95 -47.29
N ASP A 370 -15.26 12.78 -46.67
CA ASP A 370 -14.21 13.55 -47.34
C ASP A 370 -12.88 12.80 -47.18
N GLY A 371 -11.88 13.03 -48.02
CA GLY A 371 -10.65 12.26 -48.17
C GLY A 371 -9.89 11.83 -46.89
N THR A 372 -10.18 12.39 -45.73
CA THR A 372 -9.64 12.02 -44.41
C THR A 372 -10.60 11.15 -43.57
N PHE A 373 -11.91 11.40 -43.64
CA PHE A 373 -12.93 10.80 -42.78
C PHE A 373 -13.67 9.65 -43.49
N ARG A 374 -13.94 8.56 -42.76
CA ARG A 374 -14.70 7.41 -43.27
C ARG A 374 -15.89 7.14 -42.35
N SER A 375 -17.09 7.19 -42.91
CA SER A 375 -18.34 6.85 -42.26
C SER A 375 -18.94 5.59 -42.91
N GLY A 376 -19.45 4.65 -42.12
CA GLY A 376 -20.07 3.43 -42.63
C GLY A 376 -20.21 2.31 -41.60
N ASP A 377 -20.62 1.15 -42.10
CA ASP A 377 -20.66 -0.13 -41.38
C ASP A 377 -19.23 -0.57 -41.04
N VAL A 378 -19.02 -0.96 -39.78
CA VAL A 378 -17.71 -1.38 -39.26
C VAL A 378 -17.72 -2.77 -38.64
N THR A 379 -18.84 -3.50 -38.71
CA THR A 379 -19.00 -4.83 -38.09
C THR A 379 -17.83 -5.77 -38.40
N GLY A 380 -17.48 -5.94 -39.68
CA GLY A 380 -16.36 -6.81 -40.09
C GLY A 380 -14.95 -6.27 -39.77
N ALA A 381 -14.78 -4.94 -39.69
CA ALA A 381 -13.49 -4.33 -39.36
C ALA A 381 -13.23 -4.30 -37.85
N ASN A 382 -14.26 -4.11 -37.05
CA ASN A 382 -14.20 -4.08 -35.58
C ASN A 382 -13.70 -5.43 -35.05
N ASP A 383 -14.26 -6.53 -35.54
CA ASP A 383 -13.87 -7.89 -35.16
C ASP A 383 -12.40 -8.22 -35.52
N THR A 384 -11.93 -7.72 -36.67
CA THR A 384 -10.58 -8.01 -37.18
C THR A 384 -9.50 -7.16 -36.49
N LEU A 385 -9.85 -5.97 -36.01
CA LEU A 385 -8.91 -4.99 -35.44
C LEU A 385 -8.99 -4.87 -33.91
N GLY A 386 -9.88 -5.64 -33.27
CA GLY A 386 -10.04 -5.62 -31.80
C GLY A 386 -10.76 -4.37 -31.28
N GLY A 387 -11.49 -3.65 -32.13
CA GLY A 387 -12.29 -2.48 -31.80
C GLY A 387 -11.95 -1.19 -32.56
N ILE A 388 -12.74 -0.15 -32.33
CA ILE A 388 -12.48 1.22 -32.75
C ILE A 388 -11.66 1.89 -31.64
N SER A 389 -10.37 2.11 -31.87
CA SER A 389 -9.47 2.77 -30.92
C SER A 389 -9.18 4.21 -31.34
N PHE A 390 -9.22 5.13 -30.38
CA PHE A 390 -8.75 6.50 -30.56
C PHE A 390 -8.34 7.14 -29.25
N SER A 391 -7.41 8.09 -29.32
CA SER A 391 -6.93 8.89 -28.19
C SER A 391 -6.94 10.38 -28.52
N GLY A 392 -6.87 11.21 -27.48
CA GLY A 392 -6.85 12.66 -27.64
C GLY A 392 -6.94 13.40 -26.32
N PRO A 393 -7.20 14.71 -26.36
CA PRO A 393 -7.33 15.56 -25.18
C PRO A 393 -8.69 15.35 -24.47
N ILE A 394 -8.93 14.13 -23.99
CA ILE A 394 -10.13 13.70 -23.26
C ILE A 394 -9.75 13.00 -21.95
N GLY A 395 -10.69 12.93 -21.00
CA GLY A 395 -10.41 12.36 -19.68
C GLY A 395 -9.29 13.13 -18.98
N ALA A 396 -8.30 12.41 -18.44
CA ALA A 396 -7.08 12.97 -17.85
C ALA A 396 -6.23 13.79 -18.83
N CYS A 397 -6.41 13.58 -20.14
CA CYS A 397 -5.71 14.34 -21.17
C CYS A 397 -6.36 15.67 -21.56
N THR A 398 -7.48 16.04 -20.92
CA THR A 398 -8.14 17.32 -21.18
C THR A 398 -7.23 18.50 -20.83
N GLY A 399 -7.04 19.44 -21.76
CA GLY A 399 -6.20 20.62 -21.56
C GLY A 399 -4.68 20.38 -21.74
N MET A 400 -4.28 19.15 -22.06
CA MET A 400 -2.90 18.84 -22.45
C MET A 400 -2.67 19.06 -23.95
N ASP A 401 -1.42 19.31 -24.35
CA ASP A 401 -1.01 19.45 -25.76
C ASP A 401 -0.87 18.06 -26.42
N VAL A 402 -1.98 17.34 -26.51
CA VAL A 402 -2.08 15.98 -27.07
C VAL A 402 -2.99 16.03 -28.30
N PRO A 403 -2.53 15.58 -29.49
CA PRO A 403 -3.36 15.58 -30.68
C PRO A 403 -4.40 14.45 -30.64
N TRP A 404 -5.48 14.60 -31.40
CA TRP A 404 -6.38 13.49 -31.68
C TRP A 404 -5.71 12.47 -32.59
N VAL A 405 -5.82 11.18 -32.25
CA VAL A 405 -5.28 10.08 -33.05
C VAL A 405 -6.39 9.07 -33.30
N PHE A 406 -6.62 8.77 -34.59
CA PHE A 406 -7.59 7.78 -35.06
C PHE A 406 -6.91 6.81 -36.03
N GLY A 407 -7.16 5.51 -35.87
CA GLY A 407 -6.62 4.48 -36.74
C GLY A 407 -7.48 4.19 -37.98
N PRO A 408 -6.90 3.65 -39.07
CA PRO A 408 -7.62 3.02 -40.15
C PRO A 408 -8.51 1.86 -39.67
N PRO A 409 -9.65 1.57 -40.33
CA PRO A 409 -10.17 2.20 -41.55
C PRO A 409 -11.04 3.44 -41.31
N PHE A 410 -11.11 3.93 -40.06
CA PHE A 410 -12.00 5.02 -39.64
C PHE A 410 -11.52 6.39 -40.15
N THR A 411 -10.21 6.48 -40.39
CA THR A 411 -9.52 7.50 -41.16
C THR A 411 -8.71 6.86 -42.29
N VAL A 412 -8.28 7.65 -43.27
CA VAL A 412 -7.54 7.13 -44.44
C VAL A 412 -6.08 6.77 -44.12
N GLN A 413 -5.50 7.35 -43.06
CA GLN A 413 -4.13 7.08 -42.59
C GLN A 413 -4.09 7.20 -41.05
N GLU A 414 -3.10 6.54 -40.42
CA GLU A 414 -2.75 6.77 -39.00
C GLU A 414 -2.02 8.13 -38.88
N GLU A 415 -2.79 9.21 -38.78
CA GLU A 415 -2.22 10.55 -38.57
C GLU A 415 -3.00 11.31 -37.49
N THR A 416 -2.31 12.31 -36.91
CA THR A 416 -2.93 13.30 -36.04
C THR A 416 -4.05 14.02 -36.77
N LEU A 417 -5.23 14.03 -36.19
CA LEU A 417 -6.44 14.57 -36.78
C LEU A 417 -6.79 15.93 -36.18
N THR A 418 -7.20 16.88 -37.02
CA THR A 418 -7.87 18.11 -36.56
C THR A 418 -9.34 18.04 -36.95
N PRO A 419 -10.28 17.88 -35.99
CA PRO A 419 -11.71 17.87 -36.26
C PRO A 419 -12.19 19.17 -36.91
N LEU A 420 -13.22 19.08 -37.75
CA LEU A 420 -13.85 20.26 -38.35
C LEU A 420 -14.68 21.04 -37.31
N PRO A 421 -14.90 22.35 -37.48
CA PRO A 421 -15.77 23.12 -36.59
C PRO A 421 -17.19 22.53 -36.54
N ASN A 422 -17.74 22.41 -35.32
CA ASN A 422 -19.08 21.85 -35.06
C ASN A 422 -19.25 20.39 -35.50
N MET A 423 -18.15 19.67 -35.68
CA MET A 423 -18.16 18.27 -36.07
C MET A 423 -18.52 17.38 -34.88
N ARG A 424 -19.17 16.26 -35.15
CA ARG A 424 -19.37 15.20 -34.16
C ARG A 424 -19.03 13.83 -34.70
N LEU A 425 -18.56 12.97 -33.82
CA LEU A 425 -18.40 11.54 -34.05
C LEU A 425 -19.56 10.80 -33.41
N VAL A 426 -20.23 9.94 -34.18
CA VAL A 426 -21.32 9.07 -33.72
C VAL A 426 -20.91 7.63 -33.96
N ILE A 427 -20.92 6.80 -32.92
CA ILE A 427 -20.68 5.36 -33.00
C ILE A 427 -21.97 4.67 -32.58
N GLU A 428 -22.45 3.70 -33.36
CA GLU A 428 -23.66 2.93 -33.05
C GLU A 428 -23.31 1.44 -32.87
N GLY A 429 -23.98 0.76 -31.94
CA GLY A 429 -23.65 -0.64 -31.60
C GLY A 429 -24.61 -1.24 -30.58
N VAL A 430 -25.35 -2.30 -30.94
CA VAL A 430 -26.31 -2.94 -30.02
C VAL A 430 -25.63 -3.77 -28.92
N SER A 431 -24.48 -4.37 -29.25
CA SER A 431 -23.70 -5.22 -28.33
C SER A 431 -22.31 -4.64 -28.07
N ALA A 432 -22.16 -3.32 -28.27
CA ALA A 432 -20.86 -2.69 -28.17
C ALA A 432 -20.37 -2.61 -26.72
N GLU A 433 -19.06 -2.75 -26.55
CA GLU A 433 -18.38 -2.63 -25.27
C GLU A 433 -17.39 -1.47 -25.33
N LEU A 434 -17.44 -0.57 -24.37
CA LEU A 434 -16.52 0.56 -24.23
C LEU A 434 -15.45 0.22 -23.19
N ARG A 435 -14.19 0.41 -23.59
CA ARG A 435 -13.01 0.23 -22.74
C ARG A 435 -12.18 1.51 -22.74
N PHE A 436 -11.49 1.75 -21.63
CA PHE A 436 -10.66 2.94 -21.42
C PHE A 436 -9.20 2.65 -21.80
N GLN A 437 -8.53 3.62 -22.42
CA GLN A 437 -7.14 3.49 -22.87
C GLN A 437 -6.22 4.53 -22.22
N GLY A 438 -4.99 4.08 -21.93
CA GLY A 438 -3.91 4.92 -21.43
C GLY A 438 -3.24 5.77 -22.50
N TYR A 439 -2.39 6.70 -22.06
CA TYR A 439 -1.66 7.61 -22.95
C TYR A 439 -0.70 6.85 -23.88
N ASN A 440 -0.85 7.01 -25.20
CA ASN A 440 -0.06 6.35 -26.24
C ASN A 440 -0.03 4.80 -26.20
N ALA A 441 -1.03 4.17 -25.58
CA ALA A 441 -1.13 2.72 -25.61
C ALA A 441 -1.30 2.21 -27.06
N PRO A 442 -0.46 1.27 -27.55
CA PRO A 442 -0.83 0.49 -28.73
C PRO A 442 -2.19 -0.19 -28.46
N VAL A 443 -2.93 -0.54 -29.52
CA VAL A 443 -4.34 -1.03 -29.49
C VAL A 443 -4.61 -2.15 -28.45
N GLU A 444 -3.58 -2.80 -27.92
CA GLU A 444 -3.66 -3.92 -26.98
C GLU A 444 -3.41 -3.57 -25.49
N ASP A 445 -2.84 -2.42 -25.13
CA ASP A 445 -2.58 -2.06 -23.72
C ASP A 445 -3.78 -1.30 -23.11
N LEU A 446 -4.77 -2.08 -22.67
CA LEU A 446 -5.88 -1.59 -21.83
C LEU A 446 -5.38 -1.40 -20.40
N PHE A 447 -5.92 -0.42 -19.67
CA PHE A 447 -5.67 -0.31 -18.22
C PHE A 447 -6.12 -1.58 -17.49
N ASP A 448 -5.35 -2.00 -16.49
CA ASP A 448 -5.84 -2.91 -15.45
C ASP A 448 -6.88 -2.16 -14.59
N ALA A 449 -7.82 -2.88 -13.97
CA ALA A 449 -8.86 -2.28 -13.16
C ALA A 449 -8.30 -1.35 -12.05
N ASP A 450 -7.11 -1.72 -11.56
CA ASP A 450 -6.34 -1.02 -10.52
C ASP A 450 -5.67 0.29 -11.03
N GLU A 451 -5.70 0.58 -12.34
CA GLU A 451 -5.06 1.76 -12.95
C GLU A 451 -6.08 2.75 -13.55
N LEU A 452 -7.38 2.47 -13.40
CA LEU A 452 -8.47 3.25 -13.98
C LEU A 452 -8.82 4.51 -13.19
N PHE A 453 -8.53 4.51 -11.90
CA PHE A 453 -8.84 5.60 -10.99
C PHE A 453 -7.55 6.19 -10.44
N SER A 454 -7.52 7.50 -10.23
CA SER A 454 -6.42 8.18 -9.56
C SER A 454 -6.32 7.72 -8.10
N ASP A 455 -5.11 7.79 -7.53
CA ASP A 455 -4.81 7.41 -6.14
C ASP A 455 -5.80 8.03 -5.12
N ASP A 456 -6.39 9.19 -5.43
CA ASP A 456 -7.36 9.90 -4.58
C ASP A 456 -8.75 9.20 -4.56
N LEU A 457 -9.22 8.64 -5.68
CA LEU A 457 -10.51 7.93 -5.76
C LEU A 457 -10.39 6.46 -5.30
N GLU A 458 -9.23 5.84 -5.51
CA GLU A 458 -8.90 4.54 -4.91
C GLU A 458 -8.94 4.62 -3.37
N SER A 459 -8.47 5.73 -2.79
CA SER A 459 -8.52 6.00 -1.35
C SER A 459 -9.97 6.09 -0.82
N GLU A 460 -10.88 6.73 -1.55
CA GLU A 460 -12.29 6.87 -1.16
C GLU A 460 -13.07 5.54 -1.31
N LEU A 461 -12.78 4.75 -2.35
CA LEU A 461 -13.34 3.40 -2.51
C LEU A 461 -12.83 2.42 -1.44
N THR A 462 -11.57 2.59 -1.02
CA THR A 462 -10.98 1.85 0.10
C THR A 462 -11.67 2.21 1.42
N ALA A 463 -11.94 3.50 1.66
CA ALA A 463 -12.71 3.96 2.82
C ALA A 463 -14.15 3.38 2.85
N PHE A 464 -14.77 3.17 1.68
CA PHE A 464 -16.06 2.50 1.57
C PHE A 464 -15.98 1.00 1.92
N LEU A 465 -14.90 0.32 1.53
CA LEU A 465 -14.60 -1.06 1.94
C LEU A 465 -14.31 -1.18 3.44
N GLU A 466 -13.62 -0.19 4.01
CA GLU A 466 -13.36 -0.11 5.45
C GLU A 466 -14.64 0.15 6.25
N LEU A 467 -15.61 0.90 5.70
CA LEU A 467 -16.95 1.06 6.29
C LEU A 467 -17.75 -0.29 6.32
N PHE A 468 -17.53 -1.19 5.36
CA PHE A 468 -18.09 -2.54 5.40
C PHE A 468 -17.46 -3.41 6.50
N ASP A 469 -16.17 -3.22 6.75
CA ASP A 469 -15.45 -3.89 7.84
C ASP A 469 -15.90 -3.36 9.21
N GLU A 470 -16.20 -2.06 9.34
CA GLU A 470 -16.78 -1.47 10.56
C GLU A 470 -18.18 -2.02 10.89
N ILE A 471 -19.00 -2.36 9.89
CA ILE A 471 -20.32 -3.00 10.09
C ILE A 471 -20.17 -4.46 10.52
N ALA A 472 -19.12 -5.15 10.05
CA ALA A 472 -18.82 -6.52 10.44
C ALA A 472 -18.26 -6.63 11.87
N GLU A 473 -17.60 -5.58 12.36
CA GLU A 473 -16.97 -5.54 13.69
C GLU A 473 -17.92 -5.12 14.82
N GLN A 474 -19.09 -4.53 14.52
CA GLN A 474 -20.13 -4.26 15.53
C GLN A 474 -21.01 -5.49 15.75
N GLU A 475 -20.57 -6.39 16.63
CA GLU A 475 -21.31 -7.59 17.05
C GLU A 475 -22.79 -7.28 17.39
N GLY A 476 -23.73 -7.80 16.60
CA GLY A 476 -25.14 -7.81 17.03
C GLY A 476 -26.25 -8.17 16.04
N ASN A 477 -26.03 -8.17 14.72
CA ASN A 477 -27.13 -8.45 13.78
C ASN A 477 -26.76 -9.41 12.66
N PHE A 478 -26.69 -10.70 13.01
CA PHE A 478 -26.46 -11.81 12.09
C PHE A 478 -27.48 -11.85 10.93
N ASP A 479 -28.72 -11.40 11.16
CA ASP A 479 -29.75 -11.32 10.12
C ASP A 479 -29.44 -10.24 9.07
N ASN A 480 -28.79 -9.15 9.46
CA ASN A 480 -28.37 -8.09 8.54
C ASN A 480 -27.10 -8.45 7.77
N TYR A 481 -26.17 -9.17 8.40
CA TYR A 481 -25.07 -9.83 7.69
C TYR A 481 -25.61 -10.78 6.61
N CYS A 482 -26.62 -11.59 6.95
CA CYS A 482 -27.18 -12.55 6.01
C CYS A 482 -28.07 -11.94 4.92
N SER A 483 -28.78 -10.83 5.20
CA SER A 483 -29.62 -10.14 4.21
C SER A 483 -28.83 -9.32 3.19
N VAL A 484 -27.61 -8.88 3.53
CA VAL A 484 -26.78 -8.01 2.68
C VAL A 484 -25.54 -8.75 2.15
N VAL A 485 -24.63 -9.17 3.02
CA VAL A 485 -23.35 -9.79 2.64
C VAL A 485 -23.55 -11.26 2.25
N GLY A 486 -24.35 -12.00 3.01
CA GLY A 486 -24.72 -13.39 2.71
C GLY A 486 -25.54 -13.50 1.42
N ALA A 487 -26.45 -12.56 1.17
CA ALA A 487 -27.26 -12.48 -0.05
C ALA A 487 -26.43 -12.09 -1.28
N TYR A 488 -25.53 -11.11 -1.15
CA TYR A 488 -24.58 -10.72 -2.20
C TYR A 488 -23.67 -11.90 -2.61
N TRP A 489 -23.05 -12.57 -1.64
CA TRP A 489 -22.22 -13.74 -1.92
C TRP A 489 -23.02 -14.91 -2.49
N SER A 490 -24.24 -15.13 -2.01
CA SER A 490 -25.14 -16.16 -2.57
C SER A 490 -25.54 -15.83 -4.02
N ALA A 491 -25.77 -14.57 -4.35
CA ALA A 491 -26.05 -14.12 -5.71
C ALA A 491 -24.84 -14.26 -6.64
N VAL A 492 -23.64 -13.88 -6.18
CA VAL A 492 -22.37 -14.05 -6.90
C VAL A 492 -22.07 -15.53 -7.14
N CYS A 493 -22.26 -16.38 -6.14
CA CYS A 493 -22.06 -17.82 -6.32
C CYS A 493 -23.17 -18.48 -7.18
N ALA A 494 -24.41 -17.97 -7.16
CA ALA A 494 -25.53 -18.52 -7.94
C ALA A 494 -25.49 -18.17 -9.43
N GLN A 495 -24.78 -17.10 -9.82
CA GLN A 495 -24.53 -16.76 -11.21
C GLN A 495 -23.41 -17.58 -11.88
N SER A 496 -22.72 -18.43 -11.10
CA SER A 496 -21.73 -19.37 -11.64
C SER A 496 -22.41 -20.51 -12.40
N GLN A 497 -22.21 -20.57 -13.72
CA GLN A 497 -22.72 -21.65 -14.57
C GLN A 497 -22.13 -23.04 -14.22
N SER A 498 -21.04 -23.10 -13.45
CA SER A 498 -20.30 -24.33 -13.13
C SER A 498 -20.64 -24.94 -11.76
N GLY A 499 -21.46 -24.28 -10.95
CA GLY A 499 -21.83 -24.74 -9.60
C GLY A 499 -20.73 -24.59 -8.55
N ALA A 500 -19.55 -24.07 -8.92
CA ALA A 500 -18.49 -23.71 -7.98
C ALA A 500 -18.39 -22.18 -7.88
N CYS A 501 -18.33 -21.67 -6.65
CA CYS A 501 -18.18 -20.23 -6.42
C CYS A 501 -16.78 -19.79 -6.86
N PRO A 502 -16.64 -18.76 -7.72
CA PRO A 502 -15.38 -18.42 -8.40
C PRO A 502 -14.27 -17.89 -7.47
N LEU A 503 -14.58 -17.65 -6.20
CA LEU A 503 -13.63 -17.21 -5.19
C LEU A 503 -13.66 -18.21 -4.01
N PRO A 504 -12.49 -18.68 -3.53
CA PRO A 504 -12.45 -19.63 -2.42
C PRO A 504 -12.99 -18.93 -1.17
N ARG A 505 -14.04 -19.48 -0.55
CA ARG A 505 -14.56 -18.98 0.72
C ARG A 505 -13.45 -19.05 1.76
N PRO A 506 -12.92 -17.92 2.29
CA PRO A 506 -12.31 -17.95 3.61
C PRO A 506 -13.43 -18.30 4.60
N ASN A 507 -13.10 -18.80 5.79
CA ASN A 507 -14.04 -19.30 6.80
C ASN A 507 -15.04 -18.22 7.30
N LEU A 508 -16.01 -17.84 6.46
CA LEU A 508 -17.07 -16.90 6.75
C LEU A 508 -18.29 -17.64 7.33
N PRO A 509 -19.08 -17.00 8.20
CA PRO A 509 -20.30 -17.60 8.75
C PRO A 509 -21.28 -18.06 7.66
N VAL A 510 -21.83 -19.27 7.80
CA VAL A 510 -22.81 -19.81 6.84
C VAL A 510 -24.20 -19.30 7.20
N CYS A 511 -24.80 -18.50 6.31
CA CYS A 511 -26.19 -18.08 6.43
C CYS A 511 -27.13 -19.24 6.06
N GLN A 512 -27.92 -19.73 7.02
CA GLN A 512 -29.05 -20.62 6.70
C GLN A 512 -30.25 -19.77 6.33
N ILE A 513 -30.63 -19.80 5.06
CA ILE A 513 -31.86 -19.19 4.57
C ILE A 513 -32.96 -20.25 4.77
N GLU A 514 -33.93 -20.01 5.66
CA GLU A 514 -35.23 -20.71 5.63
C GLU A 514 -36.17 -20.07 4.60
#